data_AF-A0A3M5X8D0-F1
#
_entry.id   AF-A0A3M5X8D0-F1
#
_cell.length_a   1.000
_cell.length_b   1.000
_cell.length_c   1.000
_cell.angle_alpha   90.00
_cell.angle_beta   90.00
_cell.angle_gamma   90.00
#
_symmetry.space_group_name_H-M   'P 1'
#
loop_
_entity.id
_entity.type
_entity.pdbx_description
1 polymer ?
#
loop_
_entity_poly.entity_id
_entity_poly.type
_entity_poly.pdbx_seq_one_letter_code
_entity_poly.pdbx_strand_id
1 'polypeptide(L)' 'MVLEEVIIADYSQSASSGVPIEIVQLNYGRIKATYTLQKRSDGAAGGNVTGGWDRIGNKIYS' A
#
# COMPACT_ATOMS: atom_id res chain seq x y z
N MET A 1 -0.51 1.13 5.10
CA MET A 1 -0.19 -0.06 4.29
C MET A 1 1.25 -0.45 4.60
N VAL A 2 1.55 -1.73 4.66
CA VAL A 2 2.91 -2.26 4.82
C VAL A 2 3.13 -3.33 3.75
N LEU A 3 4.28 -3.26 3.07
CA LEU A 3 4.75 -4.23 2.08
C LEU A 3 6.01 -4.90 2.63
N GLU A 4 6.11 -6.22 2.49
CA GLU A 4 7.28 -7.01 2.91
C GLU A 4 7.93 -7.69 1.70
N GLU A 5 9.24 -7.96 1.80
CA GLU A 5 10.07 -8.53 0.71
C GLU A 5 9.92 -7.76 -0.61
N VAL A 6 10.21 -6.45 -0.56
CA VAL A 6 9.94 -5.50 -1.66
C VAL A 6 11.14 -5.33 -2.58
N ILE A 7 10.88 -5.31 -3.89
CA ILE A 7 11.81 -4.93 -4.95
C ILE A 7 11.22 -3.85 -5.85
N ILE A 8 12.07 -3.03 -6.46
CA ILE A 8 11.65 -2.12 -7.55
C ILE A 8 11.47 -2.96 -8.81
N ALA A 9 10.24 -3.02 -9.29
CA ALA A 9 9.87 -3.76 -10.49
C ALA A 9 10.14 -2.95 -11.76
N ASP A 10 9.90 -1.64 -11.69
CA ASP A 10 10.10 -0.71 -12.80
C ASP A 10 10.32 0.72 -12.28
N TYR A 11 10.98 1.53 -13.10
CA TYR A 11 11.19 2.95 -12.86
C TYR A 11 11.06 3.73 -14.17
N SER A 12 10.22 4.76 -14.18
CA SER A 12 10.12 5.68 -15.30
C SER A 12 10.03 7.13 -14.81
N GLN A 13 10.58 8.04 -15.60
CA GLN A 13 10.57 9.49 -15.32
C GLN A 13 10.05 10.26 -16.53
N SER A 14 9.35 11.36 -16.29
CA SER A 14 8.87 12.27 -17.32
C SER A 14 9.09 13.73 -16.90
N ALA A 15 9.68 14.50 -17.80
CA ALA A 15 9.94 15.93 -17.63
C ALA A 15 9.50 16.75 -18.87
N SER A 16 8.54 16.23 -19.65
CA SER A 16 8.20 16.79 -20.97
C SER A 16 7.41 18.11 -20.91
N SER A 17 6.78 18.44 -19.78
CA SER A 17 6.13 19.74 -19.53
C SER A 17 5.65 19.82 -18.07
N GLY A 18 5.93 20.92 -17.38
CA GLY A 18 5.50 21.13 -15.99
C GLY A 18 6.48 20.58 -14.95
N VAL A 19 5.98 20.18 -13.78
CA VAL A 19 6.81 19.60 -12.69
C VAL A 19 7.21 18.18 -13.09
N PRO A 20 8.51 17.81 -13.02
CA PRO A 20 8.96 16.45 -13.29
C PRO A 20 8.27 15.41 -12.41
N ILE A 21 7.94 14.26 -12.99
CA ILE A 21 7.27 13.14 -12.31
C ILE A 21 8.11 11.88 -12.46
N GLU A 22 8.14 11.09 -11.40
CA GLU A 22 8.71 9.74 -11.36
C GLU A 22 7.64 8.73 -10.99
N ILE A 23 7.70 7.55 -11.61
CA ILE A 23 6.84 6.41 -11.30
C ILE A 23 7.74 5.25 -10.88
N VAL A 24 7.56 4.79 -9.65
CA VAL A 24 8.25 3.61 -9.09
C VAL A 24 7.22 2.50 -8.90
N GLN A 25 7.41 1.38 -9.59
CA GLN A 25 6.57 0.20 -9.39
C GLN A 25 7.23 -0.75 -8.40
N LEU A 26 6.45 -1.25 -7.43
CA LEU A 26 6.93 -2.14 -6.38
C LEU A 26 6.34 -3.54 -6.55
N ASN A 27 7.20 -4.56 -6.55
CA ASN A 27 6.79 -5.95 -6.36
C ASN A 27 7.12 -6.37 -4.93
N TYR A 28 6.24 -7.13 -4.29
CA TYR A 28 6.29 -7.47 -2.87
C TYR A 28 5.83 -8.91 -2.62
N GLY A 29 6.41 -9.53 -1.58
CA GLY A 29 6.05 -10.88 -1.14
C GLY A 29 4.77 -10.91 -0.31
N ARG A 30 4.61 -9.97 0.62
CA ARG A 30 3.40 -9.86 1.45
C ARG A 30 2.88 -8.43 1.52
N ILE A 31 1.58 -8.31 1.74
CA ILE A 31 0.90 -7.03 1.93
C ILE A 31 0.01 -7.08 3.15
N LYS A 32 0.02 -5.99 3.92
CA LYS A 32 -0.93 -5.73 5.01
C LYS A 32 -1.49 -4.31 4.87
N ALA A 33 -2.82 -4.20 4.85
CA ALA A 33 -3.52 -2.93 4.83
C ALA A 33 -4.38 -2.81 6.10
N THR A 34 -4.23 -1.70 6.81
CA THR A 34 -5.09 -1.32 7.92
C THR A 34 -5.83 -0.04 7.52
N TYR A 35 -7.15 -0.10 7.53
CA TYR A 35 -8.03 1.04 7.35
C TYR A 35 -8.60 1.46 8.70
N THR A 36 -8.36 2.70 9.10
CA THR A 36 -8.95 3.26 10.32
C THR A 36 -10.32 3.84 9.99
N LEU A 37 -11.36 3.27 10.59
CA LEU A 37 -12.72 3.75 10.49
C LEU A 37 -12.84 5.12 11.16
N GLN A 38 -13.74 5.95 10.64
CA GLN A 38 -14.11 7.22 11.27
C GLN A 38 -15.53 7.13 11.82
N LYS A 39 -15.71 7.62 13.05
CA LYS A 39 -17.03 7.80 13.64
C LYS A 39 -17.77 8.90 12.89
N ARG A 40 -19.05 8.66 12.57
CA ARG A 40 -19.90 9.63 11.85
C ARG A 40 -20.23 10.88 12.67
N SER A 41 -20.17 10.78 14.00
CA SER A 41 -20.56 11.85 14.92
C SER A 41 -19.53 12.97 15.04
N ASP A 42 -18.25 12.61 15.10
CA ASP A 42 -17.16 13.50 15.50
C ASP A 42 -15.90 13.34 14.64
N GLY A 43 -15.90 12.43 13.65
CA GLY A 43 -14.74 12.13 12.82
C GLY A 43 -13.60 11.43 13.57
N ALA A 44 -13.78 11.10 14.86
CA ALA A 44 -12.74 10.45 15.65
C ALA A 44 -12.52 9.00 15.19
N ALA A 45 -11.40 8.41 15.61
CA ALA A 45 -11.07 7.03 15.29
C ALA A 45 -12.16 6.06 15.78
N GLY A 46 -12.71 5.28 14.86
CA GLY A 46 -13.80 4.32 15.05
C GLY A 46 -13.35 2.87 15.06
N GLY A 47 -12.04 2.60 15.19
CA GLY A 47 -11.44 1.27 15.14
C GLY A 47 -10.72 0.99 13.81
N ASN A 48 -10.12 -0.20 13.72
CA ASN A 48 -9.29 -0.59 12.58
C ASN A 48 -9.84 -1.85 11.90
N VAL A 49 -9.96 -1.81 10.58
CA VAL A 49 -10.16 -2.99 9.73
C VAL A 49 -8.82 -3.33 9.12
N THR A 50 -8.29 -4.51 9.43
CA THR A 50 -7.01 -4.98 8.90
C THR A 50 -7.22 -6.20 8.03
N GLY A 51 -6.55 -6.25 6.90
CA GLY A 51 -6.44 -7.45 6.07
C GLY A 51 -5.07 -7.54 5.43
N GLY A 52 -4.60 -8.75 5.20
CA GLY A 52 -3.32 -8.99 4.52
C GLY A 52 -3.26 -10.31 3.78
N TRP A 53 -2.39 -10.36 2.78
CA TRP A 53 -2.15 -11.53 1.96
C TRP A 53 -0.66 -11.85 1.85
N ASP A 54 -0.32 -13.12 2.03
CA ASP A 54 1.00 -13.68 1.75
C ASP A 54 0.97 -14.25 0.32
N ARG A 55 1.60 -13.56 -0.64
CA ARG A 55 1.66 -14.02 -2.04
C ARG A 55 2.68 -15.14 -2.23
N ILE A 56 3.69 -15.23 -1.36
CA ILE A 56 4.70 -16.29 -1.41
C ILE A 56 4.07 -17.62 -1.00
N GLY A 57 3.34 -17.62 0.13
CA GLY A 57 2.64 -18.79 0.66
C GLY A 57 1.22 -19.00 0.14
N ASN A 58 0.70 -18.07 -0.67
CA ASN A 58 -0.69 -18.02 -1.16
C ASN A 58 -1.75 -18.26 -0.06
N LYS A 59 -1.68 -17.46 1.01
CA LYS A 59 -2.54 -17.60 2.18
C LYS A 59 -2.86 -16.25 2.83
N ILE A 60 -3.89 -16.24 3.67
CA ILE A 60 -4.19 -15.10 4.54
C ILE A 60 -2.99 -14.85 5.46
N TYR A 61 -2.56 -13.59 5.54
CA TYR A 61 -1.43 -13.16 6.38
C TYR A 61 -1.89 -12.44 7.66
N SER A 62 -2.95 -11.61 7.56
CA SER A 62 -3.46 -10.78 8.65
C SER A 62 -4.94 -10.46 8.49
#